data_AF-A0A6N6ZC11-F1
#
_entry.id   AF-A0A6N6ZC11-F1
#
_cell.length_a   1.000
_cell.length_b   1.000
_cell.length_c   1.000
_cell.angle_alpha   90.00
_cell.angle_beta   90.00
_cell.angle_gamma   90.00
#
_symmetry.space_group_name_H-M   'P 1'
#
loop_
_entity.id
_entity.type
_entity.pdbx_description
1 polymer ?
#
loop_
_entity_poly.entity_id
_entity_poly.type
_entity_poly.pdbx_seq_one_letter_code
_entity_poly.pdbx_strand_id
1 'polypeptide(L)' 'MKTGARWRDLPRELPSASTCWRRLRDWEELEVWETIWEAFLQELDTQGLVDWEEAFVDASFFLAKKGATPSQNQTG' A
#
# COMPACT_ATOMS: atom_id res chain seq x y z
N MET A 1 -4.26 5.93 19.20
CA MET A 1 -2.99 6.36 18.57
C MET A 1 -3.05 5.89 17.12
N LYS A 2 -3.28 6.78 16.14
CA LYS A 2 -3.34 6.41 14.72
C LYS A 2 -1.93 6.49 14.13
N THR A 3 -1.15 5.42 14.25
CA THR A 3 0.10 5.29 13.50
C THR A 3 -0.28 4.82 12.09
N GLY A 4 -0.27 5.73 11.12
CA GLY A 4 -0.55 5.43 9.70
C GLY A 4 0.57 4.62 9.03
N ALA A 5 0.93 3.48 9.62
CA ALA A 5 1.94 2.54 9.14
C ALA A 5 3.23 3.21 8.61
N ARG A 6 3.87 4.05 9.43
CA ARG A 6 5.09 4.74 8.99
C ARG A 6 6.21 3.72 8.82
N TRP A 7 6.97 3.85 7.73
CA TRP A 7 8.14 3.00 7.47
C TRP A 7 9.19 2.97 8.59
N ARG A 8 9.29 4.04 9.38
CA ARG A 8 10.22 4.12 10.54
C ARG A 8 9.77 3.29 11.74
N ASP A 9 8.50 2.91 11.78
CA ASP A 9 7.90 2.16 12.87
C ASP A 9 7.86 0.65 12.55
N LEU A 10 8.57 0.21 11.49
CA LEU A 10 8.68 -1.20 11.15
C LEU A 10 9.32 -2.01 12.29
N PRO A 11 8.82 -3.23 12.56
CA PRO A 11 9.45 -4.15 13.49
C PRO A 11 10.93 -4.42 13.18
N ARG A 12 11.74 -4.64 14.23
CA ARG A 12 13.20 -4.78 14.11
C ARG A 12 13.63 -6.09 13.45
N GLU A 13 12.78 -7.10 13.49
CA GLU A 13 12.96 -8.40 12.85
C GLU A 13 12.85 -8.33 11.31
N LEU A 14 12.29 -7.26 10.78
CA LEU A 14 12.17 -7.05 9.33
C LEU A 14 13.44 -6.41 8.75
N PRO A 15 13.68 -6.59 7.44
CA PRO A 15 14.69 -5.82 6.73
C PRO A 15 14.45 -4.31 6.84
N SER A 16 15.46 -3.53 6.44
CA SER A 16 15.34 -2.07 6.42
C SER A 16 14.08 -1.58 5.68
N ALA A 17 13.53 -0.45 6.11
CA ALA A 17 12.40 0.21 5.46
C ALA A 17 12.52 0.32 3.94
N SER A 18 13.71 0.69 3.44
CA SER A 18 13.98 0.80 2.00
C SER A 18 13.91 -0.55 1.28
N THR A 19 14.32 -1.64 1.93
CA THR A 19 14.19 -3.00 1.39
C THR A 19 12.73 -3.44 1.34
N CYS A 20 11.97 -3.19 2.41
CA CYS A 20 10.54 -3.49 2.45
C CYS A 20 9.76 -2.69 1.39
N TRP A 21 10.03 -1.39 1.24
CA TRP A 21 9.39 -0.57 0.22
C TRP A 21 9.70 -1.04 -1.20
N ARG A 22 10.96 -1.39 -1.50
CA ARG A 22 11.30 -1.92 -2.84
C ARG A 22 10.54 -3.21 -3.12
N ARG A 23 10.46 -4.12 -2.14
CA ARG A 23 9.69 -5.36 -2.30
C ARG A 23 8.21 -5.09 -2.53
N LEU A 24 7.62 -4.16 -1.78
CA LEU A 24 6.22 -3.77 -1.97
C LEU A 24 6.00 -3.23 -3.38
N ARG A 25 6.88 -2.36 -3.87
CA ARG A 25 6.83 -1.85 -5.24
C ARG A 25 6.95 -2.97 -6.28
N ASP A 26 7.88 -3.90 -6.10
CA ASP A 26 8.02 -5.06 -7.00
C ASP A 26 6.72 -5.90 -7.03
N TRP A 27 6.02 -6.02 -5.90
CA TRP A 27 4.74 -6.72 -5.81
C TRP A 27 3.59 -5.96 -6.46
N GLU A 28 3.56 -4.63 -6.39
CA GLU A 28 2.59 -3.82 -7.14
C GLU A 28 2.82 -3.96 -8.65
N GLU A 29 4.08 -3.88 -9.12
CA GLU A 29 4.43 -4.03 -10.54
C GLU A 29 4.10 -5.44 -11.09
N LEU A 30 4.04 -6.45 -10.21
CA LEU A 30 3.70 -7.83 -10.55
C LEU A 30 2.24 -8.20 -10.21
N GLU A 31 1.40 -7.24 -9.81
CA GLU A 31 0.00 -7.45 -9.39
C GLU A 31 -0.18 -8.45 -8.23
N VAL A 32 0.92 -8.82 -7.56
CA VAL A 32 0.93 -9.75 -6.41
C VAL A 32 0.21 -9.12 -5.23
N TRP A 33 0.36 -7.80 -5.06
CA TRP A 33 -0.28 -7.08 -3.97
C TRP A 33 -1.81 -7.19 -4.03
N GLU A 34 -2.40 -7.11 -5.24
CA GLU A 34 -3.84 -7.24 -5.44
C GLU A 34 -4.31 -8.64 -5.07
N THR A 35 -3.59 -9.68 -5.50
CA THR A 35 -3.91 -11.07 -5.15
C THR A 35 -3.86 -11.31 -3.64
N ILE A 36 -2.85 -10.78 -2.95
CA ILE A 36 -2.74 -10.88 -1.49
C ILE A 36 -3.90 -10.16 -0.81
N TRP A 37 -4.24 -8.97 -1.29
CA TRP A 37 -5.32 -8.15 -0.73
C TRP A 37 -6.68 -8.83 -0.86
N GLU A 38 -6.99 -9.39 -2.04
CA GLU A 38 -8.23 -10.14 -2.27
C GLU A 38 -8.33 -11.37 -1.38
N ALA A 39 -7.25 -12.17 -1.30
CA ALA A 39 -7.23 -13.36 -0.44
C ALA A 39 -7.42 -13.00 1.04
N PHE A 40 -6.80 -11.91 1.49
CA PHE A 40 -6.96 -11.43 2.86
C PHE A 40 -8.39 -10.94 3.13
N LEU A 41 -9.00 -10.20 2.21
CA LEU A 41 -10.40 -9.77 2.33
C LEU A 41 -11.36 -10.96 2.35
N GLN A 42 -11.14 -11.97 1.50
CA GLN A 42 -11.96 -13.19 1.50
C GLN A 42 -11.89 -13.93 2.84
N GLU A 43 -10.71 -14.00 3.45
CA GLU A 43 -10.55 -14.59 4.78
C GLU A 43 -11.30 -13.80 5.85
N LEU A 44 -11.19 -12.48 5.84
CA LEU A 44 -11.91 -11.62 6.79
C LEU A 44 -13.43 -11.71 6.61
N ASP A 45 -13.90 -11.77 5.36
CA ASP A 45 -15.32 -11.94 5.03
C ASP A 45 -15.85 -13.28 5.52
N THR A 46 -15.08 -14.35 5.31
CA THR A 46 -15.40 -15.69 5.82
C THR A 46 -15.52 -15.70 7.36
N GLN A 47 -14.72 -14.88 8.05
CA GLN A 47 -14.80 -14.72 9.50
C GLN A 47 -15.89 -13.72 9.96
N GLY A 48 -16.62 -13.08 9.03
CA GLY A 48 -17.63 -12.07 9.35
C GLY A 48 -17.05 -10.79 9.94
N LEU A 49 -15.78 -10.48 9.65
CA LEU A 49 -15.06 -9.33 10.19
C LEU A 49 -15.06 -8.12 9.22
N VAL A 50 -15.66 -8.25 8.05
CA VAL A 50 -15.79 -7.17 7.06
C VAL A 50 -17.22 -6.64 7.08
N ASP A 51 -17.35 -5.35 7.42
CA ASP A 51 -18.57 -4.59 7.14
C ASP A 51 -18.42 -3.93 5.75
N TRP A 52 -19.15 -4.47 4.77
CA TRP A 52 -19.09 -4.01 3.40
C TRP A 52 -19.79 -2.66 3.17
N GLU A 53 -20.75 -2.27 4.02
CA GLU A 53 -21.40 -0.96 3.90
C GLU A 53 -20.44 0.17 4.29
N GLU A 54 -19.69 -0.02 5.39
CA GLU A 54 -18.67 0.94 5.84
C GLU A 54 -17.43 0.93 4.94
N ALA A 55 -16.95 -0.27 4.55
CA ALA A 55 -15.77 -0.40 3.70
C ALA A 55 -15.94 0.27 2.32
N PHE A 56 -17.13 0.24 1.73
CA PHE A 56 -17.40 0.90 0.45
C PHE A 56 -17.31 2.43 0.55
N VAL A 57 -17.78 3.00 1.67
CA VAL A 57 -17.72 4.45 1.92
C VAL A 57 -16.27 4.91 2.03
N ASP A 58 -15.43 4.16 2.76
CA ASP A 58 -14.00 4.44 2.91
C ASP A 58 -13.16 4.16 1.65
N ALA A 59 -13.61 3.22 0.81
CA ALA A 59 -12.96 2.87 -0.46
C ALA A 59 -13.27 3.83 -1.62
N SER A 60 -13.74 5.05 -1.36
CA SER A 60 -13.86 6.09 -2.40
C SER A 60 -12.46 6.48 -2.93
N PHE A 61 -11.98 5.73 -3.93
CA PHE A 61 -10.65 5.86 -4.51
C PHE A 61 -10.48 7.21 -5.21
N PHE A 62 -9.70 8.12 -4.60
CA PHE A 62 -9.08 9.21 -5.35
C PHE A 62 -7.84 8.67 -6.05
N LEU A 63 -7.87 8.62 -7.38
CA LEU A 63 -6.67 8.35 -8.18
C LEU A 63 -5.56 9.32 -7.75
N ALA A 64 -4.52 8.81 -7.10
CA ALA A 64 -3.33 9.58 -6.80
C ALA A 64 -2.77 10.08 -8.13
N LYS A 65 -2.85 11.40 -8.35
CA LYS A 65 -2.36 12.05 -9.55
C LYS A 65 -0.87 11.72 -9.68
N LYS A 66 -0.53 10.82 -10.60
CA LYS A 66 0.82 10.43 -11.00
C LYS A 66 1.71 11.68 -10.97
N GLY A 67 2.67 11.70 -10.05
CA GLY A 67 3.58 12.82 -9.86
C GLY A 67 4.16 13.25 -11.21
N ALA A 68 3.79 14.43 -11.66
CA ALA A 68 4.32 15.03 -12.86
C ALA A 68 5.82 15.29 -12.67
N THR A 69 6.66 14.80 -13.57
CA THR A 69 8.02 15.31 -13.79
C THR A 69 7.91 16.68 -14.46
N PRO A 70 8.52 17.72 -13.86
CA PRO A 70 9.58 18.48 -14.53
C PRO A 70 10.67 18.87 -13.50
N SER A 71 11.93 19.18 -13.78
CA SER A 71 12.62 19.68 -14.96
C SER A 71 14.10 19.28 -14.85
N GLN A 72 14.75 19.06 -15.99
CA GLN A 72 16.21 19.09 -16.08
C GLN A 72 16.71 20.47 -15.68
N ASN A 73 17.79 20.53 -14.89
CA ASN A 73 18.69 21.67 -14.88
C ASN A 73 20.01 21.20 -15.50
N GLN A 74 20.20 21.52 -16.78
CA GLN A 74 21.53 21.51 -17.40
C GLN A 74 22.38 22.57 -16.70
N THR A 75 23.57 22.18 -16.25
CA THR A 75 24.61 23.12 -15.80
C THR A 75 25.66 23.16 -16.91
N GLY A 76 25.93 24.35 -17.46
CA GLY A 76 26.94 24.59 -18.48
C GLY A 76 26.58 25.77 -19.38
#